data_AF-A0AAD1RN42-F1
#
_entry.id   AF-A0AAD1RN42-F1
#
_cell.length_a   1.000
_cell.length_b   1.000
_cell.length_c   1.000
_cell.angle_alpha   90.00
_cell.angle_beta   90.00
_cell.angle_gamma   90.00
#
_symmetry.space_group_name_H-M   'P 1'
#
loop_
_entity.id
_entity.type
_entity.pdbx_description
1 polymer ?
#
loop_
_entity_poly.entity_id
_entity_poly.type
_entity_poly.pdbx_seq_one_letter_code
_entity_poly.pdbx_strand_id
1 'polypeptide(L)'
;MRVASSLLAFSYLLIHAIGLILFLRGFFPVSVKSQSRKNTASEIPAEPSAGTKSNWTHLPPPLFKKTVILLIDSLRQGFMFGLKGKIHMPYMTQLLEKGTTHSFIAKAATPTVTMPRIKALMTGSIPGFIDVVMNLNSQELLDDNLLWQAKEAGKRVVFYGDNTWIKLFPNHFVEHDGTTSFFCF
;
A
#
# COMPACT_ATOMS: atom_id res chain seq x y z
N MET A 1 34.24 25.95 40.99
CA MET A 1 32.91 26.33 40.45
C MET A 1 32.74 26.05 38.96
N ARG A 2 33.73 26.29 38.07
CA ARG A 2 33.59 26.03 36.61
C ARG A 2 33.41 24.56 36.23
N VAL A 3 34.08 23.63 36.92
CA VAL A 3 34.01 22.19 36.61
C VAL A 3 32.62 21.60 36.89
N ALA A 4 31.98 22.00 38.00
CA ALA A 4 30.62 21.57 38.35
C ALA A 4 29.57 22.09 37.35
N SER A 5 29.73 23.32 36.86
CA SER A 5 28.86 23.88 35.81
C SER A 5 29.01 23.16 34.47
N SER A 6 30.24 22.75 34.11
CA SER A 6 30.51 21.95 32.91
C SER A 6 29.92 20.53 32.99
N LEU A 7 29.98 19.88 34.16
CA LEU A 7 29.36 18.57 34.39
C LEU A 7 27.84 18.63 34.28
N LEU A 8 27.22 19.68 34.83
CA LEU A 8 25.78 19.90 34.71
C LEU A 8 25.38 20.14 33.25
N ALA A 9 26.09 20.99 32.53
CA ALA A 9 25.83 21.24 31.10
C ALA A 9 25.94 19.96 30.27
N PHE A 10 26.95 19.12 30.53
CA PHE A 10 27.10 17.82 29.87
C PHE A 10 25.93 16.88 30.18
N SER A 11 25.45 16.85 31.42
CA SER A 11 24.29 16.04 31.81
C SER A 11 22.99 16.47 31.11
N TYR A 12 22.75 17.77 30.95
CA TYR A 12 21.60 18.28 30.19
C TYR A 12 21.67 17.90 28.72
N LEU A 13 22.87 17.98 28.13
CA LEU A 13 23.12 17.61 26.73
C LEU A 13 22.88 16.11 26.51
N LEU A 14 23.30 15.27 27.47
CA LEU A 14 23.05 13.83 27.43
C LEU A 14 21.55 13.51 27.54
N ILE A 15 20.82 14.18 28.43
CA ILE A 15 19.36 13.99 28.56
C ILE A 15 18.64 14.42 27.28
N HIS A 16 19.05 15.53 26.66
CA HIS A 16 18.49 15.95 25.36
C HIS A 16 18.80 14.97 24.24
N ALA A 17 20.02 14.44 24.19
CA ALA A 17 20.39 13.42 23.20
C ALA A 17 19.58 12.13 23.39
N ILE A 18 19.40 11.66 24.63
CA ILE A 18 18.56 10.50 24.94
C ILE A 18 17.10 10.77 24.57
N GLY A 19 16.57 11.93 24.93
CA GLY A 19 15.20 12.35 24.59
C GLY A 19 14.98 12.40 23.07
N LEU A 20 15.94 12.93 22.33
CA LEU A 20 15.91 12.96 20.87
C LEU A 20 15.94 11.54 20.28
N ILE A 21 16.79 10.64 20.80
CA ILE A 21 16.85 9.23 20.34
C ILE A 21 15.53 8.51 20.60
N LEU A 22 14.94 8.69 21.78
CA LEU A 22 13.63 8.10 22.12
C LEU A 22 12.53 8.67 21.23
N PHE A 23 12.52 9.99 21.00
CA PHE A 23 11.58 10.64 20.09
C PHE A 23 11.71 10.10 18.66
N LEU A 24 12.92 10.05 18.10
CA LEU A 24 13.15 9.55 16.75
C LEU A 24 12.73 8.08 16.62
N ARG A 25 13.02 7.24 17.63
CA ARG A 25 12.62 5.83 17.65
C ARG A 25 11.10 5.65 17.75
N GLY A 26 10.40 6.50 18.50
CA GLY A 26 8.94 6.44 18.64
C GLY A 26 8.17 7.07 17.48
N PHE A 27 8.69 8.18 16.94
CA PHE A 27 8.08 8.94 15.85
C PHE A 27 8.25 8.25 14.49
N PHE A 28 9.38 7.56 14.28
CA PHE A 28 9.61 6.72 13.11
C PHE A 28 9.57 5.24 13.51
N PRO A 29 8.37 4.68 13.79
CA PRO A 29 8.28 3.24 13.94
C PRO A 29 8.73 2.61 12.62
N VAL A 30 9.85 1.90 12.67
CA VAL A 30 10.22 1.01 11.57
C VAL A 30 9.13 -0.04 11.53
N SER A 31 8.32 -0.03 10.47
CA SER A 31 7.28 -1.04 10.28
C SER A 31 7.88 -2.41 10.56
N VAL A 32 7.29 -3.14 11.50
CA VAL A 32 7.64 -4.53 11.76
C VAL A 32 7.35 -5.25 10.45
N LYS A 33 8.40 -5.47 9.66
CA LYS A 33 8.29 -6.19 8.40
C LYS A 33 7.71 -7.54 8.77
N SER A 34 6.49 -7.82 8.30
CA SER A 34 5.96 -9.18 8.33
C SER A 34 7.06 -10.07 7.79
N GLN A 35 7.50 -11.04 8.59
CA GLN A 35 8.60 -11.92 8.23
C GLN A 35 8.33 -12.51 6.86
N SER A 36 9.10 -12.11 5.86
CA SER A 36 9.28 -12.94 4.68
C SER A 36 10.02 -14.19 5.16
N ARG A 37 9.46 -15.38 4.89
CA ARG A 37 10.10 -16.33 3.96
C ARG A 37 9.48 -17.72 4.12
N LYS A 38 8.67 -18.06 3.12
CA LYS A 38 8.11 -19.36 2.69
C LYS A 38 6.59 -19.41 2.85
N ASN A 39 5.93 -19.35 1.71
CA ASN A 39 4.65 -20.04 1.49
C ASN A 39 4.88 -21.54 1.76
N THR A 40 4.93 -21.95 3.02
CA THR A 40 4.51 -23.30 3.33
C THR A 40 3.00 -23.25 3.14
N ALA A 41 2.47 -23.98 2.15
CA ALA A 41 1.05 -24.02 1.81
C ALA A 41 0.10 -24.38 2.98
N SER A 42 0.66 -24.61 4.18
CA SER A 42 0.01 -24.92 5.43
C SER A 42 -0.43 -23.71 6.28
N GLU A 43 0.05 -22.49 6.00
CA GLU A 43 -0.32 -21.29 6.78
C GLU A 43 -1.17 -20.34 5.94
N ILE A 44 -2.41 -20.76 5.67
CA ILE A 44 -3.44 -19.89 5.09
C ILE A 44 -3.91 -18.93 6.20
N PRO A 45 -3.86 -17.60 6.01
CA PRO A 45 -4.40 -16.66 6.98
C PRO A 45 -5.89 -16.97 7.21
N ALA A 46 -6.32 -16.96 8.47
CA ALA A 46 -7.73 -17.14 8.78
C ALA A 46 -8.57 -16.06 8.08
N GLU A 47 -9.64 -16.47 7.41
CA GLU A 47 -10.62 -15.57 6.79
C GLU A 47 -11.04 -14.50 7.81
N PRO A 48 -11.09 -13.21 7.43
CA PRO A 48 -11.51 -12.15 8.33
C PRO A 48 -12.92 -12.47 8.85
N SER A 49 -13.06 -12.50 10.18
CA SER A 49 -14.26 -12.92 10.93
C SER A 49 -15.46 -11.97 10.76
N ALA A 50 -15.89 -11.71 9.53
CA ALA A 50 -17.06 -10.90 9.19
C ALA A 50 -18.26 -11.76 8.74
N GLY A 51 -18.36 -13.00 9.24
CA GLY A 51 -19.45 -13.91 8.91
C GLY A 51 -19.17 -15.37 9.29
N THR A 52 -20.06 -16.26 8.83
CA THR A 52 -19.99 -17.73 9.00
C THR A 52 -18.59 -18.23 8.71
N LYS A 53 -17.94 -18.89 9.69
CA LYS A 53 -16.65 -19.54 9.49
C LYS A 53 -16.75 -20.46 8.30
N SER A 54 -16.00 -20.17 7.25
CA SER A 54 -15.98 -21.02 6.08
C SER A 54 -15.35 -22.36 6.47
N ASN A 55 -16.05 -23.48 6.23
CA ASN A 55 -15.55 -24.83 6.52
C ASN A 55 -14.58 -25.35 5.42
N TRP A 56 -13.93 -24.44 4.68
CA TRP A 56 -13.02 -24.82 3.62
C TRP A 56 -11.74 -25.43 4.21
N THR A 57 -11.60 -26.75 4.09
CA THR A 57 -10.36 -27.48 4.40
C THR A 57 -9.36 -27.44 3.24
N HIS A 58 -9.83 -27.11 2.04
CA HIS A 58 -9.04 -26.93 0.82
C HIS A 58 -9.45 -25.63 0.11
N LEU A 59 -8.49 -25.02 -0.58
CA LEU A 59 -8.77 -23.85 -1.40
C LEU A 59 -9.82 -24.18 -2.46
N PRO A 60 -10.93 -23.43 -2.54
CA PRO A 60 -11.92 -23.64 -3.57
C PRO A 60 -11.29 -23.43 -4.95
N PRO A 61 -11.74 -24.15 -5.98
CA PRO A 61 -11.27 -23.90 -7.33
C PRO A 61 -11.56 -22.44 -7.73
N PRO A 62 -10.62 -21.77 -8.43
CA PRO A 62 -10.81 -20.38 -8.80
C PRO A 62 -12.01 -20.22 -9.71
N LEU A 63 -12.99 -19.42 -9.30
CA LEU A 63 -14.19 -19.11 -10.10
C LEU A 63 -13.83 -18.37 -11.40
N PHE A 64 -12.80 -17.53 -11.34
CA PHE A 64 -12.36 -16.70 -12.47
C PHE A 64 -10.93 -17.06 -12.88
N LYS A 65 -10.71 -17.16 -14.19
CA LYS A 65 -9.37 -17.44 -14.77
C LYS A 65 -8.52 -16.19 -14.94
N LYS A 66 -9.15 -15.01 -14.99
CA LYS A 66 -8.51 -13.70 -15.21
C LYS A 66 -9.14 -12.67 -14.29
N THR A 67 -8.31 -11.77 -13.77
CA THR A 67 -8.72 -10.65 -12.93
C THR A 67 -8.09 -9.38 -13.46
N VAL A 68 -8.86 -8.30 -13.49
CA VAL A 68 -8.40 -6.96 -13.87
C VAL A 68 -8.52 -6.05 -12.67
N ILE A 69 -7.42 -5.42 -12.28
CA ILE A 69 -7.39 -4.38 -11.25
C ILE A 69 -7.27 -3.05 -11.98
N LEU A 70 -8.35 -2.26 -11.96
CA LEU A 70 -8.35 -0.90 -12.50
C LEU A 70 -8.15 0.08 -11.36
N LEU A 71 -7.01 0.79 -11.36
CA LEU A 71 -6.76 1.89 -10.43
C LEU A 71 -6.93 3.23 -11.16
N ILE A 72 -7.75 4.11 -10.60
CA ILE A 72 -7.97 5.46 -11.11
C ILE A 72 -7.41 6.44 -10.09
N ASP A 73 -6.37 7.18 -10.48
CA ASP A 73 -5.78 8.19 -9.59
C ASP A 73 -6.77 9.34 -9.34
N SER A 74 -6.76 9.86 -8.11
CA SER A 74 -7.61 10.97 -7.67
C SER A 74 -9.14 10.75 -7.83
N LEU A 75 -9.62 9.50 -7.89
CA LEU A 75 -11.05 9.20 -7.89
C LEU A 75 -11.67 9.35 -6.49
N ARG A 76 -12.09 10.57 -6.16
CA ARG A 76 -12.80 10.87 -4.91
C ARG A 76 -14.23 10.30 -4.92
N GLN A 77 -14.71 9.84 -3.76
CA GLN A 77 -16.07 9.33 -3.58
C GLN A 77 -17.20 10.23 -4.14
N GLY A 78 -17.01 11.55 -4.14
CA GLY A 78 -18.01 12.50 -4.63
C GLY A 78 -18.29 12.41 -6.14
N PHE A 79 -17.37 11.84 -6.92
CA PHE A 79 -17.59 11.63 -8.35
C PHE A 79 -18.61 10.53 -8.63
N MET A 80 -18.71 9.52 -7.76
CA MET A 80 -19.62 8.38 -7.92
C MET A 80 -20.86 8.50 -7.04
N PHE A 81 -20.68 8.79 -5.75
CA PHE A 81 -21.76 8.81 -4.76
C PHE A 81 -22.36 10.20 -4.54
N GLY A 82 -21.85 11.23 -5.22
CA GLY A 82 -22.38 12.59 -5.12
C GLY A 82 -23.69 12.79 -5.90
N LEU A 83 -24.33 13.94 -5.68
CA LEU A 83 -25.58 14.32 -6.38
C LEU A 83 -25.47 14.31 -7.91
N LYS A 84 -24.25 14.50 -8.43
CA LYS A 84 -23.95 14.50 -9.87
C LYS A 84 -23.29 13.19 -10.34
N GLY A 85 -23.32 12.11 -9.55
CA GLY A 85 -22.67 10.84 -9.89
C GLY A 85 -23.17 10.25 -11.20
N LYS A 86 -24.49 10.32 -11.44
CA LYS A 86 -25.13 9.90 -12.70
C LYS A 86 -24.65 10.69 -13.93
N ILE A 87 -24.20 11.92 -13.73
CA ILE A 87 -23.73 12.79 -14.82
C ILE A 87 -22.26 12.51 -15.11
N HIS A 88 -21.43 12.41 -14.08
CA HIS A 88 -19.98 12.21 -14.25
C HIS A 88 -19.62 10.76 -14.60
N MET A 89 -20.31 9.77 -14.00
CA MET A 89 -20.04 8.35 -14.19
C MET A 89 -21.36 7.55 -14.34
N PRO A 90 -22.10 7.73 -15.44
CA PRO A 90 -23.39 7.09 -15.67
C PRO A 90 -23.30 5.56 -15.65
N TYR A 91 -22.26 4.99 -16.29
CA TYR A 91 -22.07 3.54 -16.37
C TYR A 91 -21.84 2.90 -15.00
N MET A 92 -20.96 3.49 -14.18
CA MET A 92 -20.70 2.99 -12.83
C MET A 92 -21.93 3.09 -11.93
N THR A 93 -22.68 4.19 -12.05
CA THR A 93 -23.91 4.38 -11.27
C THR A 93 -24.97 3.34 -11.68
N GLN A 94 -25.10 3.05 -12.97
CA GLN A 94 -26.02 2.01 -13.46
C GLN A 94 -25.65 0.62 -12.95
N LEU A 95 -24.36 0.27 -12.90
CA LEU A 95 -23.89 -1.00 -12.34
C LEU A 95 -24.19 -1.13 -10.84
N LEU A 96 -24.14 -0.02 -10.11
CA LEU A 96 -24.48 0.02 -8.70
C LEU A 96 -25.99 -0.17 -8.48
N GLU A 97 -26.82 0.50 -9.28
CA GLU A 97 -28.29 0.39 -9.20
C GLU A 97 -28.80 -1.00 -9.59
N LYS A 98 -28.09 -1.72 -10.48
CA LYS A 98 -28.43 -3.10 -10.85
C LYS A 98 -28.23 -4.11 -9.73
N GLY A 99 -27.52 -3.77 -8.66
CA GLY A 99 -27.27 -4.67 -7.52
C GLY A 99 -26.31 -5.83 -7.82
N THR A 100 -25.65 -5.83 -8.97
CA THR A 100 -24.69 -6.88 -9.38
C THR A 100 -23.26 -6.56 -8.94
N THR A 101 -23.05 -5.48 -8.19
CA THR A 101 -21.73 -5.00 -7.78
C THR A 101 -21.70 -4.68 -6.29
N HIS A 102 -20.53 -4.87 -5.67
CA HIS A 102 -20.28 -4.42 -4.31
C HIS A 102 -19.43 -3.15 -4.36
N SER A 103 -19.85 -2.13 -3.62
CA SER A 103 -19.14 -0.86 -3.52
C SER A 103 -18.88 -0.50 -2.06
N PHE A 104 -17.70 0.04 -1.78
CA PHE A 104 -17.34 0.54 -0.46
C PHE A 104 -16.49 1.79 -0.57
N ILE A 105 -16.52 2.61 0.48
CA ILE A 105 -15.70 3.82 0.57
C ILE A 105 -14.43 3.48 1.35
N ALA A 106 -13.30 3.44 0.66
CA ALA A 106 -11.99 3.28 1.29
C ALA A 106 -11.51 4.63 1.86
N LYS A 107 -11.16 4.67 3.15
CA LYS A 107 -10.57 5.86 3.78
C LYS A 107 -9.05 5.83 3.64
N ALA A 108 -8.51 6.86 3.00
CA ALA A 108 -7.07 7.03 2.82
C ALA A 108 -6.49 7.92 3.94
N ALA A 109 -5.79 7.34 4.92
CA ALA A 109 -5.17 8.07 6.05
C ALA A 109 -3.91 8.82 5.61
N THR A 110 -3.71 10.09 5.96
CA THR A 110 -2.57 10.94 5.50
C THR A 110 -1.21 10.22 5.56
N PRO A 111 -0.31 10.40 4.59
CA PRO A 111 -0.30 11.35 3.46
C PRO A 111 -1.05 10.84 2.20
N THR A 112 -1.55 11.75 1.36
CA THR A 112 -2.30 11.43 0.13
C THR A 112 -1.43 11.47 -1.13
N VAL A 113 -0.21 10.93 -1.05
CA VAL A 113 0.72 10.83 -2.19
C VAL A 113 0.51 9.49 -2.90
N THR A 114 0.56 9.48 -4.24
CA THR A 114 0.26 8.29 -5.07
C THR A 114 1.19 7.11 -4.78
N MET A 115 2.51 7.32 -4.71
CA MET A 115 3.48 6.23 -4.54
C MET A 115 3.34 5.45 -3.21
N PRO A 116 3.26 6.10 -2.02
CA PRO A 116 2.99 5.39 -0.76
C PRO A 116 1.66 4.63 -0.76
N ARG A 117 0.66 5.09 -1.51
CA ARG A 117 -0.63 4.40 -1.63
C ARG A 117 -0.57 3.16 -2.47
N ILE A 118 0.14 3.20 -3.59
CA ILE A 118 0.40 2.02 -4.40
C ILE A 118 1.13 0.98 -3.54
N LYS A 119 2.17 1.38 -2.79
CA LYS A 119 2.87 0.48 -1.87
C LYS A 119 1.92 -0.13 -0.84
N ALA A 120 1.11 0.68 -0.16
CA ALA A 120 0.14 0.20 0.82
C ALA A 120 -0.90 -0.75 0.21
N LEU A 121 -1.40 -0.46 -0.99
CA LEU A 121 -2.37 -1.28 -1.70
C LEU A 121 -1.80 -2.66 -2.06
N MET A 122 -0.56 -2.70 -2.55
CA MET A 122 0.05 -3.95 -3.03
C MET A 122 0.65 -4.80 -1.91
N THR A 123 1.05 -4.20 -0.79
CA THR A 123 1.64 -4.92 0.37
C THR A 123 0.65 -5.17 1.50
N GLY A 124 -0.51 -4.50 1.50
CA GLY A 124 -1.44 -4.48 2.63
C GLY A 124 -0.89 -3.75 3.87
N SER A 125 0.24 -3.05 3.77
CA SER A 125 0.87 -2.36 4.89
C SER A 125 0.31 -0.95 5.10
N ILE A 126 0.31 -0.48 6.35
CA ILE A 126 -0.06 0.90 6.69
C ILE A 126 1.09 1.82 6.24
N PRO A 127 0.85 2.83 5.39
CA PRO A 127 1.91 3.71 4.92
C PRO A 127 2.40 4.60 6.09
N GLY A 128 3.69 4.48 6.42
CA GLY A 128 4.34 5.32 7.44
C GLY A 128 5.02 6.54 6.83
N PHE A 129 5.30 7.55 7.66
CA PHE A 129 6.13 8.70 7.25
C PHE A 129 7.55 8.27 6.83
N ILE A 130 8.08 7.21 7.45
CA ILE A 130 9.39 6.65 7.10
C ILE A 130 9.41 6.09 5.67
N ASP A 131 8.30 5.55 5.17
CA ASP A 131 8.23 5.04 3.80
C ASP A 131 8.40 6.17 2.79
N VAL A 132 7.88 7.36 3.07
CA VAL A 132 8.05 8.54 2.20
C VAL A 132 9.52 8.93 2.11
N VAL A 133 10.25 8.92 3.24
CA VAL A 133 11.68 9.26 3.28
C VAL A 133 12.53 8.19 2.59
N MET A 134 12.26 6.91 2.85
CA MET A 134 13.01 5.79 2.24
C MET A 134 12.79 5.71 0.73
N ASN A 135 11.58 6.04 0.25
CA ASN A 135 11.26 6.08 -1.18
C ASN A 135 11.97 7.20 -1.95
N LEU A 136 12.55 8.20 -1.27
CA LEU A 136 13.40 9.21 -1.94
C LEU A 136 14.75 8.62 -2.41
N ASN A 137 15.23 7.55 -1.76
CA ASN A 137 16.56 7.00 -2.00
C ASN A 137 16.54 5.73 -2.89
N SER A 138 15.44 4.97 -2.88
CA SER A 138 15.26 3.79 -3.73
C SER A 138 13.82 3.69 -4.20
N GLN A 139 13.60 3.66 -5.52
CA GLN A 139 12.26 3.55 -6.10
C GLN A 139 11.72 2.11 -6.09
N GLU A 140 12.59 1.11 -6.04
CA GLU A 140 12.17 -0.30 -6.10
C GLU A 140 11.60 -0.79 -4.77
N LEU A 141 10.46 -1.46 -4.84
CA LEU A 141 9.84 -2.11 -3.70
C LEU A 141 10.34 -3.54 -3.54
N LEU A 142 11.11 -3.78 -2.49
CA LEU A 142 11.66 -5.10 -2.15
C LEU A 142 10.78 -5.90 -1.15
N ASP A 143 9.74 -5.28 -0.62
CA ASP A 143 8.84 -5.91 0.36
C ASP A 143 7.85 -6.89 -0.36
N ASP A 144 7.33 -7.87 0.38
CA ASP A 144 6.35 -8.82 -0.15
C ASP A 144 5.08 -8.09 -0.61
N ASN A 145 4.61 -8.43 -1.81
CA ASN A 145 3.53 -7.73 -2.47
C ASN A 145 2.73 -8.68 -3.37
N LEU A 146 1.51 -8.27 -3.70
CA LEU A 146 0.58 -9.06 -4.50
C LEU A 146 1.17 -9.48 -5.87
N LEU A 147 1.98 -8.63 -6.51
CA LEU A 147 2.58 -8.94 -7.82
C LEU A 147 3.68 -10.00 -7.69
N TRP A 148 4.48 -9.89 -6.64
CA TRP A 148 5.52 -10.87 -6.31
C TRP A 148 4.89 -12.25 -6.07
N GLN A 149 3.87 -12.33 -5.22
CA GLN A 149 3.15 -13.57 -4.95
C GLN A 149 2.50 -14.15 -6.22
N ALA A 150 1.93 -13.30 -7.08
CA ALA A 150 1.36 -13.74 -8.35
C ALA A 150 2.43 -14.33 -9.28
N LYS A 151 3.60 -13.71 -9.36
CA LYS A 151 4.73 -14.17 -10.16
C LYS A 151 5.28 -15.50 -9.65
N GLU A 152 5.50 -15.63 -8.34
CA GLU A 152 5.94 -16.89 -7.69
C GLU A 152 4.91 -18.02 -7.89
N ALA A 153 3.62 -17.70 -7.93
CA ALA A 153 2.56 -18.65 -8.27
C ALA A 153 2.46 -18.97 -9.79
N GLY A 154 3.42 -18.51 -10.60
CA GLY A 154 3.48 -18.74 -12.04
C GLY A 154 2.38 -18.02 -12.84
N LYS A 155 1.78 -16.96 -12.29
CA LYS A 155 0.74 -16.19 -12.97
C LYS A 155 1.38 -15.16 -13.91
N ARG A 156 0.73 -14.95 -15.06
CA ARG A 156 1.11 -13.89 -15.99
C ARG A 156 0.50 -12.56 -15.54
N VAL A 157 1.35 -11.58 -15.25
CA VAL A 157 0.96 -10.22 -14.88
C VAL A 157 1.30 -9.29 -16.04
N VAL A 158 0.33 -8.48 -16.46
CA VAL A 158 0.47 -7.48 -17.53
C VAL A 158 0.03 -6.12 -16.99
N PHE A 159 0.77 -5.06 -17.33
CA PHE A 159 0.53 -3.72 -16.80
C PHE A 159 0.43 -2.67 -17.91
N TYR A 160 -0.57 -1.79 -17.82
CA TYR A 160 -0.69 -0.62 -18.69
C TYR A 160 -1.01 0.58 -17.80
N GLY A 161 -0.15 1.61 -17.83
CA GLY A 161 -0.36 2.80 -17.01
C GLY A 161 0.93 3.56 -16.71
N ASP A 162 0.93 4.30 -15.61
CA ASP A 162 2.00 5.23 -15.29
C ASP A 162 3.34 4.53 -14.97
N ASN A 163 4.44 5.13 -15.44
CA ASN A 163 5.82 4.66 -15.25
C ASN A 163 6.25 4.50 -13.79
N THR A 164 5.58 5.14 -12.84
CA THR A 164 5.83 4.96 -11.40
C THR A 164 5.68 3.50 -10.99
N TRP A 165 4.73 2.75 -11.58
CA TRP A 165 4.54 1.33 -11.30
C TRP A 165 5.69 0.47 -11.80
N ILE A 166 6.20 0.76 -13.00
CA ILE A 166 7.32 0.01 -13.59
C ILE A 166 8.59 0.23 -12.76
N LYS A 167 8.78 1.45 -12.24
CA LYS A 167 9.88 1.80 -11.32
C LYS A 167 9.74 1.15 -9.94
N LEU A 168 8.52 1.07 -9.42
CA LEU A 168 8.22 0.43 -8.14
C LEU A 168 8.39 -1.09 -8.18
N PHE A 169 7.99 -1.73 -9.28
CA PHE A 169 7.94 -3.19 -9.40
C PHE A 169 8.71 -3.67 -10.64
N PRO A 170 10.03 -3.44 -10.69
CA PRO A 170 10.84 -3.88 -11.82
C PRO A 170 10.78 -5.41 -11.93
N ASN A 171 10.79 -5.94 -13.16
CA ASN A 171 10.78 -7.38 -13.45
C ASN A 171 9.53 -8.16 -12.96
N HIS A 172 8.46 -7.49 -12.52
CA HIS A 172 7.23 -8.18 -12.10
C HIS A 172 6.24 -8.40 -13.26
N PHE A 173 6.36 -7.62 -14.34
CA PHE A 173 5.44 -7.64 -15.47
C PHE A 173 6.04 -8.41 -16.65
N VAL A 174 5.22 -9.27 -17.28
CA VAL A 174 5.60 -9.98 -18.51
C VAL A 174 5.52 -9.05 -19.72
N GLU A 175 4.53 -8.17 -19.70
CA GLU A 175 4.33 -7.13 -20.69
C GLU A 175 3.91 -5.88 -19.94
N HIS A 176 4.52 -4.74 -20.28
CA HIS A 176 4.17 -3.46 -19.71
C HIS A 176 4.24 -2.34 -20.75
N ASP A 177 3.27 -1.45 -20.74
CA ASP A 177 3.34 -0.18 -21.46
C ASP A 177 3.20 0.98 -20.46
N GLY A 178 4.25 1.80 -20.45
CA GLY A 178 4.46 2.84 -19.47
C GLY A 178 4.18 4.21 -20.05
N THR A 179 3.25 4.94 -19.46
CA THR A 179 3.02 6.35 -19.80
C THR A 179 3.79 7.25 -18.84
N THR A 180 4.37 8.32 -19.37
CA THR A 180 4.89 9.41 -18.54
C THR A 180 3.74 10.32 -18.17
N SER A 181 3.36 10.37 -16.88
CA SER A 181 2.40 11.38 -16.42
C SER A 181 2.88 12.80 -16.70
N PHE A 182 1.91 13.67 -17.01
CA PHE A 182 2.04 15.06 -17.43
C PHE A 182 3.11 15.87 -16.67
N PHE A 183 4.08 16.42 -17.40
CA PHE A 183 4.78 17.63 -16.98
C PHE A 183 3.79 18.80 -17.07
N CYS A 184 3.23 19.23 -15.94
CA CYS A 184 2.71 20.59 -15.85
C CYS A 184 3.91 21.49 -15.53
N PHE A 185 4.31 22.32 -16.50
CA PHE A 185 5.20 23.46 -16.27
C PHE A 185 4.52 24.47 -15.34
#